data_AF-A0A9D1G0T2-F1
#
_entry.id   AF-A0A9D1G0T2-F1
#
_cell.length_a   1.000
_cell.length_b   1.000
_cell.length_c   1.000
_cell.angle_alpha   90.00
_cell.angle_beta   90.00
_cell.angle_gamma   90.00
#
_symmetry.space_group_name_H-M   'P 1'
#
loop_
_entity.id
_entity.type
_entity.pdbx_description
1 polymer ?
#
loop_
_entity_poly.entity_id
_entity_poly.type
_entity_poly.pdbx_seq_one_letter_code
_entity_poly.pdbx_strand_id
1 'polypeptide(L)'
;IARSRPEEVFQLSRVEDIEALAQTQPVERLHLVATDLATLYMRDCVDAMDDDTFALYLKYHFFLCERRDMIGASHHVLDVLRKRT
;
A
#
# COMPACT_ATOMS: atom_id res chain seq x y z
N ILE A 1 -3.21 16.79 -23.03
CA ILE A 1 -1.98 16.46 -22.27
C ILE A 1 -2.26 16.84 -20.82
N ALA A 2 -2.40 15.87 -19.91
CA ALA A 2 -2.54 16.16 -18.49
C ALA A 2 -1.26 16.84 -17.99
N ARG A 3 -1.38 17.92 -17.21
CA ARG A 3 -0.25 18.67 -16.64
C ARG A 3 -0.39 18.66 -15.13
N SER A 4 0.58 18.09 -14.43
CA SER A 4 0.62 18.08 -12.97
C SER A 4 0.82 19.48 -12.41
N ARG A 5 0.04 19.84 -11.39
CA ARG A 5 0.15 21.09 -10.61
C ARG A 5 0.78 20.81 -9.23
N PRO A 6 1.37 21.81 -8.55
CA PRO A 6 1.90 21.64 -7.19
C PRO A 6 0.87 21.14 -6.17
N GLU A 7 -0.40 21.51 -6.35
CA GLU A 7 -1.55 21.03 -5.57
C GLU A 7 -1.92 19.56 -5.84
N GLU A 8 -1.40 18.94 -6.90
CA GLU A 8 -1.61 17.54 -7.28
C GLU A 8 -0.43 16.63 -6.88
N VAL A 9 0.56 17.17 -6.14
CA VAL A 9 1.77 16.41 -5.73
C VAL A 9 1.41 15.27 -4.77
N PHE A 10 0.35 15.42 -3.98
CA PHE A 10 -0.20 14.36 -3.15
C PHE A 10 -1.72 14.29 -3.31
N GLN A 11 -2.21 13.14 -3.76
CA GLN A 11 -3.62 12.84 -3.77
C GLN A 11 -3.91 11.78 -2.71
N LEU A 12 -4.75 12.14 -1.74
CA LEU A 12 -5.25 11.18 -0.77
C LEU A 12 -6.37 10.36 -1.40
N SER A 13 -6.14 9.07 -1.54
CA SER A 13 -7.13 8.10 -2.01
C SER A 13 -7.47 7.16 -0.87
N ARG A 14 -8.76 6.98 -0.60
CA ARG A 14 -9.21 5.95 0.34
C ARG A 14 -9.30 4.60 -0.36
N VAL A 15 -9.37 3.52 0.42
CA VAL A 15 -9.43 2.16 -0.12
C VAL A 15 -10.65 2.02 -1.04
N GLU A 16 -11.82 2.53 -0.64
CA GLU A 16 -13.02 2.52 -1.46
C GLU A 16 -12.88 3.28 -2.78
N ASP A 17 -12.06 4.34 -2.83
CA ASP A 17 -11.81 5.10 -4.06
C ASP A 17 -10.95 4.26 -5.02
N ILE A 18 -9.94 3.55 -4.51
CA ILE A 18 -9.08 2.62 -5.27
C ILE A 18 -9.92 1.45 -5.80
N GLU A 19 -10.81 0.90 -4.97
CA GLU A 19 -11.72 -0.17 -5.36
C GLU A 19 -12.69 0.26 -6.45
N ALA A 20 -13.32 1.43 -6.29
CA ALA A 20 -14.23 1.99 -7.29
C ALA A 20 -13.49 2.23 -8.62
N LEU A 21 -12.27 2.77 -8.58
CA LEU A 21 -11.47 3.01 -9.79
C LEU A 21 -11.20 1.71 -10.56
N ALA A 22 -10.78 0.64 -9.88
CA ALA A 22 -10.52 -0.64 -10.53
C ALA A 22 -11.78 -1.22 -11.19
N GLN A 23 -12.96 -1.03 -10.60
CA GLN A 23 -14.23 -1.48 -11.18
C GLN A 23 -14.61 -0.75 -12.49
N THR A 24 -14.04 0.43 -12.75
CA THR A 24 -14.27 1.17 -14.01
C THR A 24 -13.50 0.58 -15.20
N GLN A 25 -12.58 -0.35 -14.96
CA GLN A 25 -11.67 -0.90 -15.97
C GLN A 25 -11.93 -2.40 -16.16
N PRO A 26 -11.66 -2.98 -17.36
CA PRO A 26 -11.77 -4.41 -17.60
C PRO A 26 -10.55 -5.15 -16.99
N VAL A 27 -10.46 -5.13 -15.67
CA VAL A 27 -9.34 -5.70 -14.91
C VAL A 27 -9.82 -6.65 -13.82
N GLU A 28 -8.92 -7.50 -13.37
CA GLU A 28 -9.09 -8.35 -12.20
C GLU A 28 -7.98 -8.02 -11.20
N ARG A 29 -8.38 -7.75 -9.96
CA ARG A 29 -7.42 -7.50 -8.88
C ARG A 29 -6.80 -8.81 -8.42
N LEU A 30 -5.48 -8.86 -8.43
CA LEU A 30 -4.69 -9.96 -7.90
C LEU A 30 -4.30 -9.70 -6.45
N HIS A 31 -3.79 -8.49 -6.16
CA HIS A 31 -3.36 -8.09 -4.82
C HIS A 31 -3.69 -6.63 -4.54
N LEU A 32 -3.96 -6.32 -3.27
CA LEU A 32 -4.00 -4.96 -2.75
C LEU A 32 -3.14 -4.95 -1.48
N VAL A 33 -2.02 -4.25 -1.54
CA VAL A 33 -0.94 -4.40 -0.56
C VAL A 33 -0.66 -3.05 0.11
N ALA A 34 -0.75 -3.02 1.44
CA ALA A 34 -0.13 -1.98 2.26
C ALA A 34 1.39 -2.16 2.23
N THR A 35 2.10 -1.24 1.58
CA THR A 35 3.55 -1.37 1.39
C THR A 35 4.36 -0.99 2.61
N ASP A 36 3.81 -0.17 3.50
CA ASP A 36 4.53 0.29 4.69
C ASP A 36 3.74 0.15 6.00
N LEU A 37 2.41 -0.09 5.99
CA LEU A 37 1.62 -0.21 7.22
C LEU A 37 1.96 0.95 8.20
N ALA A 38 2.03 0.67 9.50
CA ALA A 38 2.39 1.65 10.53
C ALA A 38 3.92 1.95 10.62
N THR A 39 4.74 1.44 9.70
CA THR A 39 6.22 1.53 9.79
C THR A 39 6.71 2.95 9.90
N LEU A 40 6.06 3.88 9.21
CA LEU A 40 6.44 5.28 9.24
C LEU A 40 6.46 5.86 10.66
N TYR A 41 5.56 5.40 11.54
CA TYR A 41 5.47 5.84 12.93
C TYR A 41 6.55 5.25 13.84
N MET A 42 7.22 4.18 13.39
CA MET A 42 8.27 3.49 14.13
C MET A 42 9.57 3.37 13.32
N ARG A 43 9.79 4.29 12.38
CA ARG A 43 10.92 4.28 11.44
C ARG A 43 12.25 4.10 12.17
N ASP A 44 12.53 4.95 13.15
CA ASP A 44 13.79 4.92 13.89
C ASP A 44 13.99 3.60 14.65
N CYS A 45 12.89 2.96 15.09
CA CYS A 45 12.95 1.66 15.73
C CYS A 45 13.27 0.54 14.74
N VAL A 46 12.68 0.57 13.53
CA VAL A 46 12.95 -0.40 12.47
C VAL A 46 14.37 -0.24 11.93
N ASP A 47 14.83 0.99 11.72
CA ASP A 47 16.18 1.30 11.23
C ASP A 47 17.27 0.87 12.23
N ALA A 48 16.93 0.76 13.52
CA ALA A 48 17.83 0.30 14.58
C ALA A 48 17.78 -1.23 14.83
N MET A 49 16.92 -1.97 14.13
CA MET A 49 16.84 -3.44 14.28
C MET A 49 18.09 -4.12 13.74
N ASP A 50 18.54 -5.16 14.44
CA ASP A 50 19.48 -6.13 13.88
C ASP A 50 18.78 -7.06 12.87
N ASP A 51 19.56 -7.88 12.17
CA ASP A 51 19.07 -8.76 11.12
C ASP A 51 17.97 -9.72 11.60
N ASP A 52 18.13 -10.29 12.80
CA ASP A 52 17.18 -11.24 13.37
C ASP A 52 15.85 -10.57 13.72
N THR A 53 15.89 -9.38 14.34
CA THR A 53 14.70 -8.61 14.69
C THR A 53 14.00 -8.07 13.44
N PHE A 54 14.77 -7.59 12.46
CA PHE A 54 14.22 -7.12 11.19
C PHE A 54 13.55 -8.27 10.41
N ALA A 55 14.13 -9.46 10.42
CA ALA A 55 13.51 -10.65 9.82
C ALA A 55 12.17 -11.00 10.48
N LEU A 56 12.04 -10.85 11.80
CA LEU A 56 10.77 -11.01 12.50
C LEU A 56 9.77 -9.91 12.13
N TYR A 57 10.23 -8.67 12.05
CA TYR A 57 9.42 -7.55 11.58
C TYR A 57 8.89 -7.79 10.15
N LEU A 58 9.70 -8.31 9.24
CA LEU A 58 9.27 -8.67 7.88
C LEU A 58 8.21 -9.77 7.88
N LYS A 59 8.34 -10.80 8.73
CA LYS A 59 7.29 -11.82 8.89
C LYS A 59 5.98 -11.21 9.34
N TYR A 60 6.03 -10.31 10.31
CA TYR A 60 4.86 -9.55 10.78
C TYR A 60 4.26 -8.69 9.65
N HIS A 61 5.10 -7.95 8.93
CA HIS A 61 4.67 -7.10 7.82
C HIS A 61 3.96 -7.91 6.73
N PHE A 62 4.57 -9.01 6.26
CA PHE A 62 3.99 -9.88 5.23
C PHE A 62 2.73 -10.61 5.70
N PHE A 63 2.58 -10.86 7.00
CA PHE A 63 1.35 -11.43 7.55
C PHE A 63 0.16 -10.46 7.47
N LEU A 64 0.41 -9.14 7.48
CA LEU A 64 -0.64 -8.12 7.54
C LEU A 64 -0.81 -7.31 6.25
N CYS A 65 0.19 -7.26 5.38
CA CYS A 65 0.23 -6.30 4.26
C CYS A 65 -0.95 -6.43 3.29
N GLU A 66 -1.58 -7.61 3.18
CA GLU A 66 -2.79 -7.82 2.35
C GLU A 66 -4.09 -7.93 3.16
N ARG A 67 -4.01 -7.76 4.49
CA ARG A 67 -5.18 -7.81 5.36
C ARG A 67 -6.03 -6.56 5.12
N ARG A 68 -7.27 -6.74 4.64
CA ARG A 68 -8.11 -5.63 4.16
C ARG A 68 -8.31 -4.50 5.15
N ASP A 69 -8.52 -4.82 6.42
CA ASP A 69 -8.69 -3.85 7.51
C ASP A 69 -7.40 -3.09 7.85
N MET A 70 -6.25 -3.55 7.36
CA MET A 70 -4.94 -2.92 7.56
C MET A 70 -4.47 -2.07 6.39
N ILE A 71 -5.10 -2.16 5.21
CA ILE A 71 -4.65 -1.43 4.00
C ILE A 71 -4.60 0.08 4.24
N GLY A 72 -5.62 0.62 4.91
CA GLY A 72 -5.70 2.05 5.22
C GLY A 72 -4.68 2.56 6.23
N ALA A 73 -3.92 1.67 6.90
CA ALA A 73 -2.83 2.08 7.80
C ALA A 73 -1.55 2.48 7.04
N SER A 74 -1.49 2.20 5.74
CA SER A 74 -0.34 2.43 4.88
C SER A 74 -0.39 3.83 4.26
N HIS A 75 0.77 4.47 4.11
CA HIS A 75 0.88 5.75 3.39
C HIS A 75 0.87 5.55 1.89
N HIS A 76 1.41 4.41 1.45
CA HIS A 76 1.42 3.97 0.06
C HIS A 76 0.77 2.59 -0.04
N VAL A 77 0.03 2.38 -1.11
CA VAL A 77 -0.66 1.11 -1.38
C VAL A 77 -0.34 0.68 -2.81
N LEU A 78 -0.02 -0.59 -2.99
CA LEU A 78 0.19 -1.21 -4.29
C LEU A 78 -1.05 -2.01 -4.67
N ASP A 79 -1.71 -1.62 -5.77
CA ASP A 79 -2.82 -2.36 -6.37
C ASP A 79 -2.33 -3.10 -7.62
N VAL A 80 -2.27 -4.43 -7.54
CA VAL A 80 -1.81 -5.29 -8.65
C VAL A 80 -3.02 -5.79 -9.42
N LEU A 81 -3.16 -5.31 -10.65
CA LEU A 81 -4.29 -5.58 -11.52
C LEU A 81 -3.85 -6.34 -12.77
N ARG A 82 -4.61 -7.36 -13.16
CA ARG A 82 -4.48 -8.07 -14.44
C ARG A 82 -5.54 -7.55 -15.40
N LYS A 83 -5.12 -7.12 -16.60
CA LYS A 83 -6.05 -6.82 -17.69
C LYS A 83 -6.82 -8.09 -18.09
N ARG A 84 -8.15 -8.01 -18.16
CA ARG A 84 -8.98 -9.07 -18.73
C ARG A 84 -8.87 -8.99 -20.25
N THR A 85 -8.47 -10.10 -20.87
CA THR A 85 -8.38 -10.25 -22.33
C THR A 85 -9.76 -10.22 -22.96
#